data_AF-A0AAU4HPS6-F1
#
_entry.id   AF-A0AAU4HPS6-F1
#
_cell.length_a   1.000
_cell.length_b   1.000
_cell.length_c   1.000
_cell.angle_alpha   90.00
_cell.angle_beta   90.00
_cell.angle_gamma   90.00
#
_symmetry.space_group_name_H-M   'P 1'
#
loop_
_entity.id
_entity.type
_entity.pdbx_description
1 polymer ?
#
loop_
_entity_poly.entity_id
_entity_poly.type
_entity_poly.pdbx_seq_one_letter_code
_entity_poly.pdbx_strand_id
1 'polypeptide(L)'
;MTSDHGRWLSRGSGERRVFRDRARNVHLTTPVRVPRPIPADRLKGLLNLAGGAKDRLAPVLTAVYAVRPKQVAEILLDDLDRSTGRQRIRRPNRLDHVICLDEFALRLVKEWLAERHHRWPLNANPT
;
A
#
# COMPACT_ATOMS: atom_id res chain seq x y z
N MET A 1 77.65 -17.66 9.55
CA MET A 1 77.42 -17.60 11.01
C MET A 1 76.74 -16.25 11.24
N THR A 2 75.48 -16.09 11.65
CA THR A 2 74.52 -16.90 12.39
C THR A 2 73.12 -16.26 12.23
N SER A 3 72.11 -17.11 12.06
CA SER A 3 70.68 -17.06 12.43
C SER A 3 69.84 -15.77 12.42
N ASP A 4 68.85 -15.74 11.53
CA ASP A 4 67.39 -15.85 11.76
C ASP A 4 66.81 -15.53 13.17
N HIS A 5 65.77 -14.67 13.25
CA HIS A 5 64.40 -14.95 13.74
C HIS A 5 63.63 -13.67 14.19
N GLY A 6 62.53 -13.37 13.48
CA GLY A 6 61.29 -12.78 14.03
C GLY A 6 61.30 -11.31 14.47
N ARG A 7 60.18 -10.60 14.63
CA ARG A 7 58.76 -10.84 14.40
C ARG A 7 58.05 -9.50 14.73
N TRP A 8 57.22 -9.00 13.80
CA TRP A 8 56.12 -8.04 13.91
C TRP A 8 56.13 -6.92 14.98
N LEU A 9 56.10 -5.66 14.51
CA LEU A 9 55.35 -4.59 15.16
C LEU A 9 54.41 -3.92 14.14
N SER A 10 53.12 -4.07 14.42
CA SER A 10 51.97 -3.53 13.72
C SER A 10 52.07 -2.04 13.42
N ARG A 11 51.74 -1.65 12.18
CA ARG A 11 51.16 -0.33 11.92
C ARG A 11 49.91 -0.50 11.07
N GLY A 12 48.77 -0.44 11.78
CA GLY A 12 47.46 -0.37 11.18
C GLY A 12 47.22 0.98 10.50
N SER A 13 46.52 0.87 9.38
CA SER A 13 45.68 1.84 8.66
C SER A 13 45.64 3.28 9.17
N GLY A 14 45.93 4.21 8.26
CA GLY A 14 45.71 5.64 8.45
C GLY A 14 45.35 6.34 7.14
N GLU A 15 44.42 5.79 6.34
CA GLU A 15 43.75 6.59 5.33
C GLU A 15 42.98 7.72 6.02
N ARG A 16 43.53 8.93 5.98
CA ARG A 16 42.84 10.15 6.43
C ARG A 16 41.73 10.50 5.44
N ARG A 17 40.68 9.70 5.39
CA ARG A 17 39.42 10.09 4.75
C ARG A 17 38.76 11.09 5.67
N VAL A 18 39.01 12.37 5.42
CA VAL A 18 38.15 13.44 5.93
C VAL A 18 36.76 13.15 5.35
N PHE A 19 35.91 12.49 6.12
CA PHE A 19 34.49 12.41 5.81
C PHE A 19 33.99 13.85 5.80
N ARG A 20 33.82 14.39 4.59
CA ARG A 20 33.14 15.65 4.36
C ARG A 20 31.74 15.46 4.93
N ASP A 21 31.48 16.08 6.08
CA ASP A 21 30.20 16.02 6.75
C ASP A 21 29.09 16.42 5.75
N ARG A 22 28.34 15.43 5.28
CA ARG A 22 27.23 15.60 4.32
C ARG A 22 26.02 16.25 4.97
N ALA A 23 25.98 16.37 6.30
CA ALA A 23 24.86 16.96 7.02
C ALA A 23 24.94 18.50 7.09
N ARG A 24 26.05 19.12 6.64
CA ARG A 24 26.28 20.57 6.80
C ARG A 24 25.25 21.47 6.08
N ASN A 25 24.51 20.93 5.10
CA ASN A 25 23.42 21.63 4.40
C ASN A 25 22.03 21.02 4.69
N VAL A 26 21.90 20.19 5.72
CA VAL A 26 20.59 19.63 6.13
C VAL A 26 19.90 20.66 7.02
N HIS A 27 18.97 21.41 6.44
CA HIS A 27 17.99 22.15 7.23
C HIS A 27 17.05 21.14 7.89
N LEU A 28 16.98 21.16 9.23
CA LEU A 28 16.00 20.37 9.98
C LEU A 28 14.60 20.86 9.59
N THR A 29 13.95 20.13 8.68
CA THR A 29 12.54 20.31 8.36
C THR A 29 11.69 20.14 9.62
N THR A 30 10.75 21.06 9.83
CA THR A 30 9.72 21.02 10.87
C THR A 30 9.18 19.59 11.01
N PRO A 31 9.08 19.02 12.23
CA PRO A 31 8.59 17.67 12.41
C PRO A 31 7.16 17.54 11.84
N VAL A 32 7.02 16.77 10.76
CA VAL A 32 5.73 16.45 10.18
C VAL A 32 5.07 15.37 11.03
N ARG A 33 3.85 15.65 11.50
CA ARG A 33 3.07 14.64 12.22
C ARG A 33 2.73 13.50 11.28
N VAL A 34 3.33 12.33 11.52
CA VAL A 34 3.01 11.12 10.76
C VAL A 34 1.60 10.64 11.09
N PRO A 35 0.81 10.21 10.09
CA PRO A 35 -0.49 9.58 10.34
C PRO A 35 -0.32 8.35 11.22
N ARG A 36 -1.19 8.17 12.21
CA ARG A 36 -1.25 6.93 12.99
C ARG A 36 -1.97 5.85 12.18
N PRO A 37 -1.48 4.59 12.18
CA PRO A 37 -2.21 3.47 11.60
C PRO A 37 -3.61 3.33 12.19
N ILE A 38 -4.56 2.89 11.38
CA ILE A 38 -5.92 2.59 11.84
C ILE A 38 -5.88 1.31 12.68
N PRO A 39 -6.33 1.33 13.95
CA PRO A 39 -6.43 0.11 14.75
C PRO A 39 -7.41 -0.88 14.10
N ALA A 40 -7.05 -2.16 14.08
CA ALA A 40 -7.86 -3.21 13.45
C ALA A 40 -9.30 -3.25 14.01
N ASP A 41 -9.45 -3.12 15.33
CA ASP A 41 -10.77 -3.10 15.98
C ASP A 41 -11.63 -1.91 15.58
N ARG A 42 -11.00 -0.76 15.29
CA ARG A 42 -11.71 0.42 14.80
C ARG A 42 -12.23 0.19 13.39
N LEU A 43 -11.42 -0.41 12.52
CA LEU A 43 -11.88 -0.78 11.17
C LEU A 43 -13.00 -1.82 11.26
N LYS A 44 -12.85 -2.86 12.08
CA LYS A 44 -13.89 -3.85 12.31
C LYS A 44 -15.20 -3.24 12.82
N GLY A 45 -15.12 -2.34 13.80
CA GLY A 45 -16.27 -1.60 14.31
C GLY A 45 -16.96 -0.78 13.22
N LEU A 46 -16.19 -0.08 12.39
CA LEU A 46 -16.74 0.68 11.25
C LEU A 46 -17.48 -0.24 10.26
N LEU A 47 -16.91 -1.39 9.92
CA LEU A 47 -17.53 -2.35 9.00
C LEU A 47 -18.82 -2.96 9.57
N ASN A 48 -18.89 -3.16 10.90
CA ASN A 48 -20.09 -3.65 11.56
C ASN A 48 -21.24 -2.65 11.54
N LEU A 49 -20.94 -1.34 11.55
CA LEU A 49 -21.94 -0.27 11.50
C LEU A 49 -22.44 0.02 10.07
N ALA A 50 -21.67 -0.38 9.05
CA ALA A 50 -22.03 -0.16 7.66
C ALA A 50 -23.22 -1.04 7.23
N GLY A 51 -24.25 -0.39 6.66
CA GLY A 51 -25.54 -1.00 6.36
C GLY A 51 -25.57 -1.93 5.14
N GLY A 52 -24.75 -1.64 4.11
CA GLY A 52 -24.71 -2.43 2.86
C GLY A 52 -23.31 -2.90 2.47
N ALA A 53 -23.24 -3.79 1.47
CA ALA A 53 -21.96 -4.32 0.98
C ALA A 53 -21.11 -3.21 0.36
N LYS A 54 -21.73 -2.25 -0.32
CA LYS A 54 -21.07 -1.03 -0.82
C LYS A 54 -20.33 -0.26 0.28
N ASP A 55 -21.02 -0.03 1.40
CA ASP A 55 -20.57 0.83 2.49
C ASP A 55 -19.47 0.15 3.31
N ARG A 56 -19.39 -1.19 3.24
CA ARG A 56 -18.28 -1.99 3.78
C ARG A 56 -17.10 -2.05 2.83
N LEU A 57 -17.35 -2.16 1.53
CA LEU A 57 -16.31 -2.34 0.52
C LEU A 57 -15.40 -1.11 0.38
N ALA A 58 -15.96 0.11 0.36
CA ALA A 58 -15.16 1.32 0.17
C ALA A 58 -14.11 1.55 1.30
N PRO A 59 -14.45 1.40 2.60
CA PRO A 59 -13.46 1.44 3.67
C PRO A 59 -12.40 0.35 3.58
N VAL A 60 -12.76 -0.88 3.17
CA VAL A 60 -11.79 -1.98 2.99
C VAL A 60 -10.77 -1.65 1.89
N LEU A 61 -11.24 -1.21 0.72
CA LEU A 61 -10.36 -0.79 -0.38
C LEU A 61 -9.42 0.35 0.04
N THR A 62 -9.92 1.28 0.85
CA THR A 62 -9.12 2.43 1.30
C THR A 62 -8.13 2.05 2.40
N ALA A 63 -8.58 1.34 3.44
CA ALA A 63 -7.80 1.10 4.65
C ALA A 63 -6.83 -0.08 4.51
N VAL A 64 -7.20 -1.12 3.76
CA VAL A 64 -6.40 -2.34 3.59
C VAL A 64 -5.56 -2.27 2.32
N TYR A 65 -6.17 -1.86 1.21
CA TYR A 65 -5.52 -1.85 -0.11
C TYR A 65 -4.95 -0.49 -0.51
N ALA A 66 -5.04 0.52 0.37
CA ALA A 66 -4.55 1.88 0.14
C ALA A 66 -5.07 2.53 -1.15
N VAL A 67 -6.26 2.12 -1.62
CA VAL A 67 -6.92 2.72 -2.79
C VAL A 67 -7.46 4.09 -2.39
N ARG A 68 -7.18 5.13 -3.18
CA ARG A 68 -7.65 6.48 -2.84
C ARG A 68 -9.18 6.56 -3.00
N PRO A 69 -9.90 7.34 -2.18
CA PRO A 69 -11.36 7.46 -2.29
C PRO A 69 -11.86 7.84 -3.69
N LYS A 70 -11.14 8.76 -4.37
CA LYS A 70 -11.43 9.11 -5.77
C LYS A 70 -11.31 7.90 -6.70
N GLN A 71 -10.28 7.08 -6.52
CA GLN A 71 -10.09 5.87 -7.31
C GLN A 71 -11.19 4.85 -7.01
N VAL A 72 -11.59 4.69 -5.74
CA VAL A 72 -12.70 3.80 -5.36
C VAL A 72 -14.00 4.19 -6.10
N ALA A 73 -14.28 5.48 -6.21
CA ALA A 73 -15.46 5.98 -6.93
C ALA A 73 -15.40 5.75 -8.46
N GLU A 74 -14.20 5.57 -9.01
CA GLU A 74 -13.93 5.40 -10.45
C GLU A 74 -13.64 3.93 -10.83
N ILE A 75 -13.70 2.99 -9.88
CA ILE A 75 -13.50 1.55 -10.17
C ILE A 75 -14.57 1.07 -11.14
N LEU A 76 -14.12 0.47 -12.24
CA LEU A 76 -14.96 -0.20 -13.23
C LEU A 76 -15.05 -1.69 -12.94
N LEU A 77 -16.16 -2.29 -13.35
CA LEU A 77 -16.41 -3.72 -13.16
C LEU A 77 -15.47 -4.58 -13.99
N ASP A 78 -15.18 -4.15 -15.22
CA ASP A 78 -14.28 -4.83 -16.16
C ASP A 78 -12.81 -4.81 -15.73
N ASP A 79 -12.48 -3.96 -14.76
CA ASP A 79 -11.14 -3.92 -14.18
C ASP A 79 -10.93 -5.00 -13.11
N LEU A 80 -11.98 -5.77 -12.75
CA LEU A 80 -11.90 -6.90 -11.85
C LEU A 80 -11.84 -8.23 -12.62
N ASP A 81 -10.72 -8.92 -12.52
CA ASP A 81 -10.68 -10.35 -12.83
C ASP A 81 -11.25 -11.15 -11.66
N ARG A 82 -12.46 -11.68 -11.84
CA ARG A 82 -13.18 -12.46 -10.82
C ARG A 82 -12.58 -13.84 -10.56
N SER A 83 -11.82 -14.39 -11.52
CA SER A 83 -11.20 -15.70 -11.39
C SER A 83 -9.94 -15.65 -10.53
N THR A 84 -9.18 -14.56 -10.63
CA THR A 84 -7.92 -14.36 -9.89
C THR A 84 -8.04 -13.38 -8.73
N GLY A 85 -9.16 -12.66 -8.63
CA GLY A 85 -9.37 -11.62 -7.64
C GLY A 85 -8.50 -10.37 -7.85
N ARG A 86 -7.94 -10.20 -9.05
CA ARG A 86 -7.09 -9.07 -9.39
C ARG A 86 -7.95 -7.89 -9.79
N GLN A 87 -7.85 -6.80 -9.03
CA GLN A 87 -8.50 -5.54 -9.35
C GLN A 87 -7.46 -4.58 -9.92
N ARG A 88 -7.69 -4.12 -11.15
CA ARG A 88 -6.94 -3.04 -11.77
C ARG A 88 -7.48 -1.70 -11.27
N ILE A 89 -6.58 -0.79 -10.92
CA ILE A 89 -6.87 0.58 -10.50
C ILE A 89 -6.20 1.50 -11.52
N ARG A 90 -7.03 2.18 -12.31
CA ARG A 90 -6.57 3.11 -13.35
C ARG A 90 -5.89 4.33 -12.72
N ARG A 91 -4.78 4.76 -13.30
CA ARG A 91 -4.06 5.96 -12.83
C ARG A 91 -3.77 6.90 -14.01
N PRO A 92 -4.40 8.09 -14.06
CA PRO A 92 -4.07 9.07 -15.09
C PRO A 92 -2.58 9.40 -15.08
N ASN A 93 -1.96 9.40 -16.26
CA ASN A 93 -0.55 9.74 -16.49
C ASN A 93 0.46 8.85 -15.73
N ARG A 94 0.06 7.64 -15.31
CA ARG A 94 0.93 6.64 -14.69
C ARG A 94 0.52 5.24 -15.12
N LEU A 95 1.40 4.27 -14.93
CA LEU A 95 1.03 2.86 -15.09
C LEU A 95 -0.09 2.50 -14.13
N ASP A 96 -1.02 1.66 -14.58
CA ASP A 96 -2.09 1.14 -13.74
C ASP A 96 -1.52 0.36 -12.56
N HIS A 97 -2.27 0.34 -11.46
CA HIS A 97 -1.96 -0.51 -10.32
C HIS A 97 -2.82 -1.76 -10.36
N VAL A 98 -2.29 -2.90 -9.92
CA VAL A 98 -3.11 -4.09 -9.70
C VAL A 98 -3.00 -4.46 -8.23
N ILE A 99 -4.15 -4.59 -7.58
CA ILE A 99 -4.26 -5.13 -6.22
C ILE A 99 -4.84 -6.54 -6.30
N CYS A 100 -4.35 -7.44 -5.47
CA CYS A 100 -4.90 -8.79 -5.33
C CYS A 100 -5.82 -8.78 -4.11
N LEU A 101 -7.12 -8.96 -4.34
CA LEU A 101 -8.10 -8.99 -3.27
C LEU A 101 -8.05 -10.36 -2.57
N ASP A 102 -8.04 -10.32 -1.24
CA ASP A 102 -8.24 -11.49 -0.41
C ASP A 102 -9.70 -12.00 -0.49
N GLU A 103 -9.93 -13.17 0.08
CA GLU A 103 -11.24 -13.82 0.05
C GLU A 103 -12.33 -12.94 0.66
N PHE A 104 -12.02 -12.22 1.75
CA PHE A 104 -12.95 -11.33 2.42
C PHE A 104 -13.39 -10.17 1.51
N ALA A 105 -12.44 -9.47 0.90
CA ALA A 105 -12.72 -8.38 -0.01
C ALA A 105 -13.44 -8.87 -1.27
N LEU A 106 -13.08 -10.04 -1.80
CA LEU A 106 -13.78 -10.64 -2.95
C LEU A 106 -15.24 -10.97 -2.62
N ARG A 107 -15.52 -11.47 -1.42
CA ARG A 107 -16.89 -11.71 -0.97
C ARG A 107 -17.69 -10.40 -0.91
N LEU A 108 -17.13 -9.33 -0.34
CA LEU A 108 -17.78 -8.02 -0.31
C LEU A 108 -18.04 -7.47 -1.71
N VAL A 109 -17.12 -7.68 -2.65
CA VAL A 109 -17.33 -7.30 -4.05
C VAL A 109 -18.48 -8.07 -4.66
N LYS A 110 -18.55 -9.40 -4.46
CA LYS A 110 -19.67 -10.22 -4.97
C LYS A 110 -21.01 -9.78 -4.38
N GLU A 111 -21.07 -9.54 -3.07
CA GLU A 111 -22.26 -9.03 -2.39
C GLU A 111 -22.69 -7.67 -2.94
N TRP A 112 -21.74 -6.74 -3.15
CA TRP A 112 -22.02 -5.45 -3.76
C TRP A 112 -22.55 -5.57 -5.19
N LEU A 113 -22.01 -6.49 -5.99
CA LEU A 113 -22.50 -6.71 -7.36
C LEU A 113 -23.91 -7.28 -7.39
N ALA A 114 -24.24 -8.19 -6.48
CA ALA A 114 -25.59 -8.71 -6.33
C ALA A 114 -26.57 -7.61 -5.88
N GLU A 115 -26.18 -6.82 -4.86
CA GLU A 115 -26.94 -5.68 -4.37
C GLU A 115 -27.19 -4.63 -5.47
N ARG A 116 -26.15 -4.33 -6.27
CA ARG A 116 -26.24 -3.42 -7.41
C ARG A 116 -27.19 -3.95 -8.48
N HIS A 117 -27.08 -5.23 -8.84
CA HIS A 117 -27.94 -5.86 -9.84
C HIS A 117 -29.41 -5.83 -9.40
N HIS A 118 -29.69 -6.11 -8.12
CA HIS A 118 -31.04 -6.02 -7.56
C HIS A 118 -31.58 -4.58 -7.59
N ARG A 119 -30.76 -3.58 -7.26
CA ARG A 119 -31.20 -2.16 -7.27
C ARG A 119 -31.39 -1.59 -8.68
N TRP A 120 -30.60 -2.03 -9.66
CA TRP A 120 -30.65 -1.54 -11.03
C TRP A 120 -30.56 -2.68 -12.05
N PRO A 121 -31.61 -3.50 -12.18
CA PRO A 121 -31.58 -4.69 -13.03
C PRO A 121 -31.42 -4.37 -14.52
N LEU A 122 -31.84 -3.18 -14.95
CA LEU A 122 -31.83 -2.74 -16.35
C LEU A 122 -30.67 -1.80 -16.70
N ASN A 123 -29.86 -1.40 -15.72
CA ASN A 123 -28.75 -0.47 -15.97
C ASN A 123 -27.51 -1.25 -16.41
N ALA A 124 -27.33 -1.36 -17.74
CA ALA A 124 -26.06 -1.70 -18.35
C ALA A 124 -25.09 -0.52 -18.19
N ASN A 125 -24.69 -0.23 -16.95
CA ASN A 125 -23.53 0.62 -16.71
C ASN A 125 -22.38 0.00 -17.51
N PRO A 126 -21.73 0.76 -18.42
CA PRO A 126 -20.81 0.16 -19.37
C PRO A 126 -19.77 -0.67 -18.63
N THR A 127 -19.71 -1.93 -19.05
CA THR A 127 -18.53 -2.81 -19.03
C THR A 127 -17.33 -2.03 -19.54
#